data_AF-A0A381TFM4-F1
#
_entry.id   AF-A0A381TFM4-F1
#
_cell.length_a   1.000
_cell.length_b   1.000
_cell.length_c   1.000
_cell.angle_alpha   90.00
_cell.angle_beta   90.00
_cell.angle_gamma   90.00
#
_symmetry.space_group_name_H-M   'P 1'
#
loop_
_entity.id
_entity.type
_entity.pdbx_description
1 polymer ?
#
loop_
_entity_poly.entity_id
_entity_poly.type
_entity_poly.pdbx_seq_one_letter_code
_entity_poly.pdbx_strand_id
1 'polypeptide(L)'
;MDSFTLKNYFISKGFLLVDVRESYEIKDNAADIHFKIDEGKQFFVSKVHISGNKNISDDKIQSILSLYERAPFNSILLNESVTELQRKLEYFSKLFSTIEIEPIISDSVEVVIKINEGPDVYINKTFIKGIDIIDSAQVFRELLYRSGNYYDPETIEKSKRRLRETGIYSMVNLVPTKVSDSDSLVNMVISLNKYKQREWLSVGGYEPIEFYEGLDPLPAIGGFIEWRNRSIFKTSSNFSTKFLIGFPWETNFSLPRLRYDIGFDTNWILGIRWPTKISSFYETLINYDQETIDQVERYGLEMSQSIMIDERSYLQNVTVWENFSDNNIDYNSLTINDSLDITQNTSSVKNLQQRSLSFRFHLDKKNDPLFPKKGYLFDIYFKSTGYFL
;
A
#
# COMPACT_ATOMS: atom_id res chain seq x y z
N MET A 1 14.02 10.78 29.07
CA MET A 1 14.12 10.45 27.62
C MET A 1 14.56 11.67 26.82
N ASP A 2 14.12 12.88 27.18
CA ASP A 2 14.40 14.09 26.41
C ASP A 2 15.84 14.58 26.51
N SER A 3 16.53 14.37 27.63
CA SER A 3 17.97 14.64 27.77
C SER A 3 18.82 13.87 26.75
N PHE A 4 18.46 12.62 26.45
CA PHE A 4 19.12 11.83 25.41
C PHE A 4 18.84 12.35 24.00
N THR A 5 17.60 12.79 23.73
CA THR A 5 17.22 13.42 22.46
C THR A 5 17.98 14.74 22.24
N LEU A 6 18.07 15.58 23.27
CA LEU A 6 18.87 16.82 23.26
C LEU A 6 20.35 16.52 23.02
N LYS A 7 20.92 15.53 23.74
CA LYS A 7 22.30 15.10 23.53
C LYS A 7 22.54 14.68 22.08
N ASN A 8 21.66 13.87 21.52
CA ASN A 8 21.74 13.43 20.12
C ASN A 8 21.59 14.60 19.14
N TYR A 9 20.73 15.58 19.44
CA TYR A 9 20.62 16.79 18.62
C TYR A 9 21.96 17.53 18.53
N PHE A 10 22.66 17.75 19.66
CA PHE A 10 23.98 18.39 19.65
C PHE A 10 25.06 17.55 18.97
N ILE A 11 25.08 16.24 19.20
CA ILE A 11 25.97 15.32 18.49
C ILE A 11 25.75 15.40 16.98
N SER A 12 24.50 15.51 16.52
CA SER A 12 24.17 15.67 15.09
C SER A 12 24.68 16.98 14.47
N LYS A 13 25.04 17.96 15.31
CA LYS A 13 25.62 19.24 14.92
C LYS A 13 27.15 19.29 15.08
N GLY A 14 27.79 18.18 15.44
CA GLY A 14 29.25 18.10 15.60
C GLY A 14 29.78 18.30 17.02
N PHE A 15 28.91 18.43 18.02
CA PHE A 15 29.32 18.56 19.43
C PHE A 15 29.44 17.17 20.07
N LEU A 16 30.56 16.48 19.82
CA LEU A 16 30.76 15.10 20.28
C LEU A 16 30.94 14.96 21.80
N LEU A 17 31.41 16.04 22.43
CA LEU A 17 31.73 16.08 23.87
C LEU A 17 30.61 16.72 24.70
N VAL A 18 29.41 16.89 24.12
CA VAL A 18 28.29 17.52 24.80
C VAL A 18 27.88 16.76 26.06
N ASP A 19 27.71 17.50 27.16
CA ASP A 19 27.16 17.02 28.43
C ASP A 19 25.80 17.68 28.68
N VAL A 20 24.77 16.86 28.85
CA VAL A 20 23.40 17.32 29.12
C VAL A 20 22.98 16.78 30.48
N ARG A 21 22.77 17.68 31.44
CA ARG A 21 22.32 17.35 32.79
C ARG A 21 20.87 17.76 32.96
N GLU A 22 20.06 16.84 33.42
CA GLU A 22 18.63 17.01 33.66
C GLU A 22 18.39 17.12 35.17
N SER A 23 17.53 18.07 35.56
CA SER A 23 17.04 18.24 36.93
C SER A 23 15.60 18.68 36.89
N TYR A 24 14.82 18.38 37.93
CA TYR A 24 13.41 18.76 37.99
C TYR A 24 13.01 19.22 39.39
N GLU A 25 12.02 20.11 39.46
CA GLU A 25 11.36 20.57 40.68
C GLU A 25 9.85 20.41 40.52
N ILE A 26 9.16 19.89 41.54
CA ILE A 26 7.70 19.68 41.51
C ILE A 26 7.07 20.61 42.55
N LYS A 27 6.15 21.46 42.12
CA LYS A 27 5.41 22.40 42.97
C LYS A 27 4.00 22.64 42.46
N ASP A 28 3.02 22.69 43.36
CA ASP A 28 1.61 22.98 43.05
C ASP A 28 1.03 22.14 41.90
N ASN A 29 1.36 20.84 41.87
CA ASN A 29 0.95 19.90 40.84
C ASN A 29 1.50 20.21 39.43
N ALA A 30 2.50 21.08 39.33
CA ALA A 30 3.32 21.33 38.15
C ALA A 30 4.74 20.81 38.37
N ALA A 31 5.43 20.45 37.28
CA ALA A 31 6.82 20.04 37.30
C ALA A 31 7.64 20.95 36.37
N ASP A 32 8.62 21.64 36.92
CA ASP A 32 9.62 22.42 36.19
C ASP A 32 10.81 21.52 35.89
N ILE A 33 11.15 21.39 34.60
CA ILE A 33 12.27 20.57 34.13
C ILE A 33 13.38 21.50 33.63
N HIS A 34 14.55 21.41 34.23
CA HIS A 34 15.72 22.21 33.89
C HIS A 34 16.79 21.34 33.21
N PHE A 35 17.19 21.74 32.01
CA PHE A 35 18.31 21.17 31.28
C PHE A 35 19.51 22.11 31.34
N LYS A 36 20.62 21.63 31.92
CA LYS A 36 21.91 22.32 31.85
C LYS A 36 22.75 21.65 30.77
N ILE A 37 23.12 22.41 29.75
CA ILE A 37 23.83 21.92 28.57
C ILE A 37 25.24 22.55 28.55
N ASP A 38 26.24 21.70 28.40
CA ASP A 38 27.61 22.09 28.08
C ASP A 38 27.96 21.49 26.71
N GLU A 39 28.01 22.33 25.68
CA GLU A 39 28.16 21.90 24.28
C GLU A 39 29.56 21.36 23.97
N GLY A 40 30.59 21.86 24.66
CA GLY A 40 31.99 21.54 24.35
C GLY A 40 32.45 22.02 22.97
N LYS A 41 33.55 21.44 22.46
CA LYS A 41 34.12 21.79 21.16
C LYS A 41 33.30 21.18 20.01
N GLN A 42 33.06 21.98 18.97
CA GLN A 42 32.48 21.49 17.71
C GLN A 42 33.56 20.87 16.82
N PHE A 43 33.29 19.67 16.32
CA PHE A 43 34.17 18.91 15.44
C PHE A 43 33.71 19.00 13.98
N PHE A 44 34.66 19.24 13.09
CA PHE A 44 34.44 19.32 11.64
C PHE A 44 35.17 18.18 10.93
N VAL A 45 34.64 17.75 9.80
CA VAL A 45 35.30 16.75 8.95
C VAL A 45 36.49 17.41 8.26
N SER A 46 37.70 16.90 8.49
CA SER A 46 38.92 17.41 7.84
C SER A 46 39.14 16.78 6.48
N LYS A 47 38.99 15.46 6.40
CA LYS A 47 39.29 14.65 5.21
C LYS A 47 38.54 13.33 5.24
N VAL A 48 38.19 12.83 4.06
CA VAL A 48 37.53 11.53 3.89
C VAL A 48 38.39 10.64 3.00
N HIS A 49 38.76 9.47 3.51
CA HIS A 49 39.54 8.47 2.78
C HIS A 49 38.68 7.25 2.51
N ILE A 50 38.44 6.94 1.23
CA ILE A 50 37.63 5.80 0.82
C ILE A 50 38.53 4.83 0.06
N SER A 51 38.35 3.54 0.33
CA SER A 51 39.10 2.49 -0.34
C SER A 51 38.27 1.21 -0.51
N GLY A 52 38.59 0.45 -1.55
CA GLY A 52 38.00 -0.88 -1.80
C GLY A 52 36.64 -0.88 -2.49
N ASN A 53 36.07 0.29 -2.77
CA ASN A 53 34.90 0.47 -3.63
C ASN A 53 35.26 0.30 -5.11
N LYS A 54 34.48 -0.51 -5.83
CA LYS A 54 34.63 -0.77 -7.26
C LYS A 54 33.35 -0.42 -8.02
N ASN A 55 32.20 -0.65 -7.42
CA ASN A 55 30.89 -0.48 -8.06
C ASN A 55 30.27 0.90 -7.83
N ILE A 56 30.70 1.61 -6.78
CA ILE A 56 30.20 2.94 -6.40
C ILE A 56 31.38 3.90 -6.32
N SER A 57 31.27 5.09 -6.92
CA SER A 57 32.33 6.11 -6.86
C SER A 57 32.44 6.76 -5.48
N ASP A 58 33.64 7.28 -5.18
CA ASP A 58 33.95 7.98 -3.93
C ASP A 58 32.96 9.12 -3.65
N ASP A 59 32.71 9.98 -4.64
CA ASP A 59 31.77 11.10 -4.53
C ASP A 59 30.36 10.64 -4.14
N LYS A 60 29.94 9.49 -4.70
CA LYS A 60 28.61 8.95 -4.42
C LYS A 60 28.53 8.37 -3.01
N ILE A 61 29.58 7.70 -2.55
CA ILE A 61 29.71 7.20 -1.18
C ILE A 61 29.71 8.36 -0.19
N GLN A 62 30.52 9.40 -0.43
CA GLN A 62 30.56 10.61 0.40
C GLN A 62 29.18 11.27 0.50
N SER A 63 28.47 11.38 -0.64
CA SER A 63 27.11 11.94 -0.66
C SER A 63 26.09 11.08 0.09
N ILE A 64 26.17 9.74 0.01
CA ILE A 64 25.26 8.85 0.75
C ILE A 64 25.54 8.95 2.26
N LEU A 65 26.82 8.94 2.64
CA LEU A 65 27.25 9.06 4.04
C LEU A 65 27.15 10.49 4.60
N SER A 66 26.75 11.46 3.76
CA SER A 66 26.65 12.88 4.10
C SER A 66 27.95 13.45 4.71
N LEU A 67 29.09 12.96 4.24
CA LEU A 67 30.41 13.39 4.68
C LEU A 67 30.95 14.43 3.71
N TYR A 68 30.98 15.68 4.17
CA TYR A 68 31.52 16.80 3.40
C TYR A 68 32.67 17.44 4.17
N GLU A 69 33.81 17.65 3.50
CA GLU A 69 34.95 18.34 4.11
C GLU A 69 34.51 19.73 4.60
N ARG A 70 35.00 20.11 5.80
CA ARG A 70 34.69 21.34 6.52
C ARG A 70 33.25 21.47 7.02
N ALA A 71 32.40 20.46 6.82
CA ALA A 71 31.08 20.41 7.47
C ALA A 71 31.19 19.85 8.90
N PRO A 72 30.24 20.17 9.80
CA PRO A 72 30.18 19.58 11.13
C PRO A 72 30.05 18.05 11.04
N PHE A 73 30.82 17.32 11.84
CA PHE A 73 30.81 15.86 11.82
C PHE A 73 29.55 15.32 12.52
N ASN A 74 28.69 14.62 11.78
CA ASN A 74 27.47 14.05 12.31
C ASN A 74 27.58 12.52 12.42
N SER A 75 27.94 12.03 13.62
CA SER A 75 28.09 10.58 13.85
C SER A 75 26.76 9.81 13.82
N ILE A 76 25.64 10.48 14.12
CA ILE A 76 24.31 9.85 14.10
C ILE A 76 23.90 9.58 12.66
N LEU A 77 23.93 10.62 11.83
CA LEU A 77 23.61 10.50 10.41
C LEU A 77 24.57 9.54 9.70
N LEU A 78 25.86 9.57 10.05
CA LEU A 78 26.83 8.63 9.49
C LEU A 78 26.41 7.18 9.72
N ASN A 79 26.06 6.80 10.97
CA ASN A 79 25.63 5.45 11.31
C ASN A 79 24.35 5.04 10.59
N GLU A 80 23.38 5.95 10.46
CA GLU A 80 22.15 5.70 9.69
C GLU A 80 22.46 5.48 8.21
N SER A 81 23.30 6.34 7.62
CA SER A 81 23.70 6.28 6.22
C SER A 81 24.54 5.06 5.86
N VAL A 82 25.23 4.41 6.81
CA VAL A 82 25.93 3.14 6.53
C VAL A 82 24.95 2.08 6.04
N THR A 83 23.76 2.02 6.65
CA THR A 83 22.71 1.08 6.25
C THR A 83 22.22 1.37 4.84
N GLU A 84 22.12 2.66 4.46
CA GLU A 84 21.78 3.04 3.09
C GLU A 84 22.88 2.64 2.09
N LEU A 85 24.15 2.84 2.44
CA LEU A 85 25.27 2.42 1.62
C LEU A 85 25.32 0.90 1.44
N GLN A 86 25.14 0.14 2.52
CA GLN A 86 25.02 -1.32 2.47
C GLN A 86 23.90 -1.75 1.52
N ARG A 87 22.71 -1.16 1.67
CA ARG A 87 21.58 -1.43 0.78
C ARG A 87 21.90 -1.10 -0.68
N LYS A 88 22.68 -0.05 -0.97
CA LYS A 88 23.12 0.27 -2.34
C LYS A 88 24.05 -0.78 -2.91
N LEU A 89 24.97 -1.31 -2.11
CA LEU A 89 25.84 -2.41 -2.52
C LEU A 89 25.03 -3.69 -2.80
N GLU A 90 23.96 -3.97 -2.06
CA GLU A 90 23.07 -5.11 -2.33
C GLU A 90 22.43 -5.06 -3.73
N TYR A 91 22.13 -3.88 -4.29
CA TYR A 91 21.64 -3.74 -5.68
C TYR A 91 22.69 -4.12 -6.73
N PHE A 92 23.96 -4.16 -6.36
CA PHE A 92 25.05 -4.71 -7.18
C PHE A 92 25.34 -6.17 -6.83
N SER A 93 24.40 -6.87 -6.18
CA SER A 93 24.53 -8.25 -5.70
C SER A 93 25.67 -8.46 -4.70
N LYS A 94 26.13 -7.40 -4.01
CA LYS A 94 27.18 -7.42 -2.99
C LYS A 94 26.61 -7.62 -1.58
N LEU A 95 25.81 -8.67 -1.39
CA LEU A 95 25.06 -8.89 -0.15
C LEU A 95 25.95 -9.08 1.09
N PHE A 96 27.12 -9.70 0.93
CA PHE A 96 28.07 -9.95 2.01
C PHE A 96 29.20 -8.91 2.08
N SER A 97 28.96 -7.73 1.50
CA SER A 97 29.91 -6.64 1.61
C SER A 97 30.08 -6.19 3.06
N THR A 98 31.29 -5.80 3.43
CA THR A 98 31.64 -5.27 4.76
C THR A 98 32.11 -3.84 4.61
N ILE A 99 31.59 -2.95 5.47
CA ILE A 99 31.93 -1.54 5.50
C ILE A 99 32.51 -1.24 6.88
N GLU A 100 33.79 -0.87 6.93
CA GLU A 100 34.48 -0.44 8.14
C GLU A 100 34.68 1.06 8.08
N ILE A 101 34.23 1.77 9.12
CA ILE A 101 34.35 3.23 9.22
C ILE A 101 35.04 3.58 10.52
N GLU A 102 36.19 4.23 10.40
CA GLU A 102 37.05 4.60 11.53
C GLU A 102 37.21 6.13 11.55
N PRO A 103 36.50 6.85 12.44
CA PRO A 103 36.72 8.27 12.65
C PRO A 103 37.94 8.49 13.56
N ILE A 104 38.95 9.17 13.04
CA ILE A 104 40.15 9.58 13.78
C ILE A 104 39.90 10.98 14.33
N ILE A 105 39.64 11.05 15.63
CA ILE A 105 39.28 12.30 16.32
C ILE A 105 40.54 12.96 16.87
N SER A 106 40.83 14.17 16.42
CA SER A 106 41.90 15.03 16.95
C SER A 106 41.36 16.45 17.16
N ASP A 107 41.94 17.45 16.50
CA ASP A 107 41.36 18.79 16.44
C ASP A 107 40.18 18.90 15.45
N SER A 108 40.16 17.99 14.48
CA SER A 108 39.09 17.75 13.51
C SER A 108 38.96 16.24 13.32
N VAL A 109 37.95 15.81 12.57
CA VAL A 109 37.65 14.38 12.36
C VAL A 109 38.06 13.98 10.96
N GLU A 110 39.04 13.10 10.86
CA GLU A 110 39.36 12.40 9.63
C GLU A 110 38.59 11.08 9.59
N VAL A 111 37.91 10.78 8.47
CA VAL A 111 37.08 9.58 8.36
C VAL A 111 37.70 8.63 7.36
N VAL A 112 38.13 7.46 7.83
CA VAL A 112 38.66 6.38 6.98
C VAL A 112 37.57 5.34 6.77
N ILE A 113 37.26 5.06 5.51
CA ILE A 113 36.22 4.13 5.07
C ILE A 113 36.88 3.04 4.23
N LYS A 114 36.79 1.79 4.71
CA LYS A 114 37.26 0.61 4.00
C LYS A 114 36.06 -0.24 3.63
N ILE A 115 35.86 -0.45 2.33
CA ILE A 115 34.76 -1.26 1.81
C ILE A 115 35.35 -2.53 1.20
N ASN A 116 34.88 -3.69 1.67
CA ASN A 116 35.10 -4.95 0.99
C ASN A 116 33.78 -5.38 0.36
N GLU A 117 33.64 -5.21 -0.95
CA GLU A 117 32.41 -5.55 -1.66
C GLU A 117 32.17 -7.07 -1.75
N GLY A 118 33.22 -7.88 -1.74
CA GLY A 118 33.11 -9.33 -1.94
C GLY A 118 32.67 -9.76 -3.35
N PRO A 119 32.44 -11.07 -3.56
CA PRO A 119 31.94 -11.61 -4.82
C PRO A 119 30.46 -11.28 -5.04
N ASP A 120 30.01 -11.39 -6.29
CA ASP A 120 28.59 -11.32 -6.62
C ASP A 120 27.85 -12.51 -6.02
N VAL A 121 26.69 -12.25 -5.43
CA VAL A 121 25.87 -13.26 -4.78
C VAL A 121 24.78 -13.76 -5.71
N TYR A 122 24.62 -15.09 -5.77
CA TYR A 122 23.65 -15.79 -6.58
C TYR A 122 22.70 -16.62 -5.70
N ILE A 123 21.47 -16.74 -6.17
CA ILE A 123 20.44 -17.53 -5.52
C ILE A 123 20.63 -19.00 -5.88
N ASN A 124 20.95 -19.85 -4.92
CA ASN A 124 21.12 -21.29 -5.10
C ASN A 124 19.77 -22.02 -5.03
N LYS A 125 19.17 -22.16 -3.84
CA LYS A 125 17.88 -22.82 -3.66
C LYS A 125 16.90 -21.94 -2.93
N THR A 126 15.61 -22.23 -3.11
CA THR A 126 14.54 -21.57 -2.37
C THR A 126 13.81 -22.60 -1.52
N PHE A 127 13.69 -22.31 -0.23
CA PHE A 127 12.99 -23.14 0.74
C PHE A 127 11.80 -22.37 1.28
N ILE A 128 10.65 -23.02 1.37
CA ILE A 128 9.45 -22.41 1.93
C ILE A 128 9.16 -23.09 3.27
N LYS A 129 8.99 -22.29 4.33
CA LYS A 129 8.66 -22.75 5.68
C LYS A 129 7.18 -22.50 5.96
N GLY A 130 6.56 -23.44 6.68
CA GLY A 130 5.21 -23.25 7.26
C GLY A 130 4.03 -23.49 6.30
N ILE A 131 4.24 -24.20 5.18
CA ILE A 131 3.15 -24.55 4.24
C ILE A 131 3.26 -25.99 3.73
N ASP A 132 2.13 -26.51 3.22
CA ASP A 132 2.06 -27.80 2.55
C ASP A 132 2.62 -27.75 1.12
N ILE A 133 2.96 -28.93 0.56
CA ILE A 133 3.57 -29.05 -0.78
C ILE A 133 2.68 -28.47 -1.89
N ILE A 134 1.35 -28.62 -1.80
CA ILE A 134 0.41 -28.10 -2.81
C ILE A 134 0.44 -26.57 -2.86
N ASP A 135 0.59 -25.93 -1.71
CA ASP A 135 0.67 -24.46 -1.62
C ASP A 135 2.00 -23.93 -2.13
N SER A 136 3.06 -24.76 -2.11
CA SER A 136 4.39 -24.34 -2.57
C SER A 136 4.40 -23.93 -4.04
N ALA A 137 3.68 -24.64 -4.91
CA ALA A 137 3.58 -24.29 -6.33
C ALA A 137 2.93 -22.91 -6.54
N GLN A 138 1.96 -22.55 -5.70
CA GLN A 138 1.29 -21.25 -5.74
C GLN A 138 2.20 -20.13 -5.27
N VAL A 139 3.12 -20.41 -4.34
CA VAL A 139 4.16 -19.47 -3.92
C VAL A 139 5.21 -19.30 -5.02
N PHE A 140 5.71 -20.40 -5.58
CA PHE A 140 6.79 -20.36 -6.58
C PHE A 140 6.42 -19.58 -7.83
N ARG A 141 5.17 -19.66 -8.30
CA ARG A 141 4.74 -18.88 -9.47
C ARG A 141 4.71 -17.36 -9.25
N GLU A 142 4.59 -16.91 -8.00
CA GLU A 142 4.61 -15.47 -7.67
C GLU A 142 6.04 -14.91 -7.63
N LEU A 143 7.06 -15.77 -7.50
CA LEU A 143 8.46 -15.35 -7.46
C LEU A 143 8.95 -14.90 -8.83
N LEU A 144 9.67 -13.78 -8.84
CA LEU A 144 10.25 -13.19 -10.05
C LEU A 144 11.69 -13.63 -10.32
N TYR A 145 12.32 -14.27 -9.35
CA TYR A 145 13.66 -14.80 -9.45
C TYR A 145 13.64 -16.33 -9.57
N ARG A 146 14.74 -16.90 -10.05
CA ARG A 146 14.98 -18.34 -10.15
C ARG A 146 16.34 -18.69 -9.55
N SER A 147 16.52 -19.98 -9.27
CA SER A 147 17.85 -20.53 -8.98
C SER A 147 18.84 -20.17 -10.10
N GLY A 148 20.04 -19.76 -9.71
CA GLY A 148 21.10 -19.28 -10.59
C GLY A 148 21.04 -17.79 -10.92
N ASN A 149 19.97 -17.07 -10.59
CA ASN A 149 19.94 -15.62 -10.78
C ASN A 149 20.83 -14.91 -9.75
N TYR A 150 21.34 -13.75 -10.14
CA TYR A 150 21.96 -12.81 -9.20
C TYR A 150 20.94 -12.38 -8.14
N TYR A 151 21.41 -12.14 -6.92
CA TYR A 151 20.59 -11.53 -5.88
C TYR A 151 20.32 -10.08 -6.24
N ASP A 152 19.04 -9.73 -6.44
CA ASP A 152 18.60 -8.36 -6.67
C ASP A 152 17.47 -8.03 -5.70
N PRO A 153 17.68 -7.09 -4.75
CA PRO A 153 16.66 -6.62 -3.82
C PRO A 153 15.34 -6.22 -4.49
N GLU A 154 15.37 -5.64 -5.69
CA GLU A 154 14.15 -5.21 -6.38
C GLU A 154 13.28 -6.40 -6.77
N THR A 155 13.86 -7.45 -7.35
CA THR A 155 13.13 -8.68 -7.66
C THR A 155 12.59 -9.38 -6.41
N ILE A 156 13.32 -9.35 -5.29
CA ILE A 156 12.87 -9.94 -4.02
C ILE A 156 11.67 -9.18 -3.45
N GLU A 157 11.74 -7.85 -3.39
CA GLU A 157 10.63 -7.03 -2.88
C GLU A 157 9.40 -7.09 -3.79
N LYS A 158 9.58 -7.13 -5.12
CA LYS A 158 8.46 -7.38 -6.06
C LYS A 158 7.85 -8.78 -5.86
N SER A 159 8.65 -9.80 -5.61
CA SER A 159 8.16 -11.16 -5.30
C SER A 159 7.35 -11.19 -3.99
N LYS A 160 7.87 -10.54 -2.94
CA LYS A 160 7.18 -10.36 -1.66
C LYS A 160 5.86 -9.61 -1.82
N ARG A 161 5.83 -8.58 -2.66
CA ARG A 161 4.61 -7.84 -3.00
C ARG A 161 3.60 -8.73 -3.72
N ARG A 162 4.00 -9.47 -4.75
CA ARG A 162 3.12 -10.40 -5.48
C ARG A 162 2.50 -11.45 -4.57
N LEU A 163 3.26 -11.97 -3.61
CA LEU A 163 2.76 -12.89 -2.58
C LEU A 163 1.74 -12.21 -1.65
N ARG A 164 1.98 -10.97 -1.21
CA ARG A 164 1.01 -10.20 -0.41
C ARG A 164 -0.27 -9.89 -1.19
N GLU A 165 -0.15 -9.55 -2.47
CA GLU A 165 -1.28 -9.27 -3.37
C GLU A 165 -2.20 -10.48 -3.58
N THR A 166 -1.78 -11.71 -3.24
CA THR A 166 -2.69 -12.87 -3.26
C THR A 166 -3.81 -12.74 -2.21
N GLY A 167 -3.62 -11.95 -1.17
CA GLY A 167 -4.56 -11.82 -0.06
C GLY A 167 -4.62 -13.05 0.87
N ILE A 168 -3.79 -14.07 0.62
CA ILE A 168 -3.75 -15.31 1.43
C ILE A 168 -2.83 -15.14 2.64
N TYR A 169 -1.72 -14.42 2.47
CA TYR A 169 -0.65 -14.33 3.46
C TYR A 169 -0.73 -13.02 4.24
N SER A 170 -0.81 -13.12 5.57
CA SER A 170 -0.73 -11.99 6.50
C SER A 170 0.69 -11.48 6.70
N MET A 171 1.66 -12.37 6.56
CA MET A 171 3.08 -12.03 6.61
C MET A 171 3.84 -12.79 5.53
N VAL A 172 4.71 -12.07 4.84
CA VAL A 172 5.61 -12.62 3.82
C VAL A 172 7.01 -12.11 4.11
N ASN A 173 7.92 -13.02 4.46
CA ASN A 173 9.32 -12.70 4.67
C ASN A 173 10.20 -13.56 3.77
N LEU A 174 11.11 -12.92 3.01
CA LEU A 174 12.06 -13.57 2.13
C LEU A 174 13.45 -13.20 2.62
N VAL A 175 14.17 -14.17 3.19
CA VAL A 175 15.48 -13.92 3.79
C VAL A 175 16.54 -14.70 3.02
N PRO A 176 17.58 -14.03 2.47
CA PRO A 176 18.74 -14.73 1.95
C PRO A 176 19.55 -15.30 3.11
N THR A 177 19.88 -16.59 3.05
CA THR A 177 20.72 -17.28 4.03
C THR A 177 21.98 -17.77 3.35
N LYS A 178 23.16 -17.40 3.87
CA LYS A 178 24.45 -17.81 3.31
C LYS A 178 24.58 -19.33 3.31
N VAL A 179 25.08 -19.88 2.21
CA VAL A 179 25.45 -21.30 2.14
C VAL A 179 26.80 -21.48 2.83
N SER A 180 26.91 -22.39 3.80
CA SER A 180 28.11 -22.52 4.66
C SER A 180 29.42 -22.68 3.88
N ASP A 181 29.39 -23.37 2.74
CA ASP A 181 30.57 -23.72 1.95
C ASP A 181 30.80 -22.76 0.75
N SER A 182 30.14 -21.61 0.71
CA SER A 182 30.26 -20.68 -0.41
C SER A 182 30.12 -19.21 0.00
N ASP A 183 30.99 -18.37 -0.55
CA ASP A 183 30.94 -16.92 -0.36
C ASP A 183 30.07 -16.18 -1.38
N SER A 184 29.59 -16.88 -2.41
CA SER A 184 28.80 -16.31 -3.51
C SER A 184 27.39 -16.89 -3.62
N LEU A 185 27.02 -17.86 -2.76
CA LEU A 185 25.71 -18.51 -2.85
C LEU A 185 24.85 -18.26 -1.62
N VAL A 186 23.58 -17.94 -1.89
CA VAL A 186 22.52 -17.85 -0.86
C VAL A 186 21.38 -18.79 -1.15
N ASN A 187 20.82 -19.36 -0.09
CA ASN A 187 19.52 -19.99 -0.12
C ASN A 187 18.45 -18.97 0.30
N MET A 188 17.40 -18.81 -0.49
CA MET A 188 16.26 -17.98 -0.13
C MET A 188 15.32 -18.77 0.79
N VAL A 189 15.12 -18.28 2.00
CA VAL A 189 14.16 -18.86 2.95
C VAL A 189 12.92 -17.99 2.98
N ILE A 190 11.83 -18.53 2.49
CA ILE A 190 10.51 -17.89 2.49
C ILE A 190 9.77 -18.34 3.73
N SER A 191 9.41 -17.40 4.59
CA SER A 191 8.55 -17.63 5.76
C SER A 191 7.21 -16.93 5.55
N LEU A 192 6.14 -17.70 5.65
CA LEU A 192 4.78 -17.26 5.33
C LEU A 192 3.86 -17.50 6.53
N ASN A 193 3.04 -16.50 6.86
CA ASN A 193 1.88 -16.69 7.73
C ASN A 193 0.62 -16.48 6.91
N LYS A 194 -0.34 -17.40 7.00
CA LYS A 194 -1.61 -17.30 6.30
C LYS A 194 -2.63 -16.53 7.15
N TYR A 195 -3.47 -15.75 6.49
CA TYR A 195 -4.74 -15.32 7.07
C TYR A 195 -5.63 -16.55 7.36
N LYS A 196 -6.63 -16.36 8.22
CA LYS A 196 -7.72 -17.33 8.33
C LYS A 196 -8.37 -17.46 6.95
N GLN A 197 -8.44 -18.69 6.45
CA GLN A 197 -8.98 -18.95 5.12
C GLN A 197 -10.42 -18.49 5.00
N ARG A 198 -11.26 -18.77 6.01
CA ARG A 198 -12.66 -18.35 6.04
C ARG A 198 -12.87 -17.41 7.20
N GLU A 199 -13.56 -16.32 6.95
CA GLU A 199 -13.88 -15.33 7.97
C GLU A 199 -15.22 -14.66 7.71
N TRP A 200 -15.82 -14.20 8.80
CA TRP A 200 -16.96 -13.31 8.82
C TRP A 200 -16.48 -11.96 9.31
N LEU A 201 -16.76 -10.91 8.56
CA LEU A 201 -16.54 -9.52 8.95
C LEU A 201 -17.91 -8.86 9.09
N SER A 202 -18.15 -8.24 10.24
CA SER A 202 -19.34 -7.42 10.46
C SER A 202 -18.89 -6.06 10.95
N VAL A 203 -19.37 -5.02 10.28
CA VAL A 203 -19.09 -3.63 10.61
C VAL A 203 -20.41 -2.89 10.62
N GLY A 204 -20.63 -2.05 11.61
CA GLY A 204 -21.79 -1.18 11.69
C GLY A 204 -21.42 0.13 12.37
N GLY A 205 -22.12 1.20 12.01
CA GLY A 205 -21.81 2.53 12.50
C GLY A 205 -22.78 3.58 11.98
N TYR A 206 -22.48 4.81 12.35
CA TYR A 206 -23.13 6.01 11.83
C TYR A 206 -22.13 6.74 10.94
N GLU A 207 -22.38 6.71 9.64
CA GLU A 207 -21.55 7.37 8.62
C GLU A 207 -22.43 7.90 7.48
N PRO A 208 -22.07 9.03 6.86
CA PRO A 208 -22.72 9.47 5.63
C PRO A 208 -22.52 8.43 4.53
N ILE A 209 -23.61 7.95 3.93
CA ILE A 209 -23.59 6.97 2.84
C ILE A 209 -23.98 7.69 1.55
N GLU A 210 -23.22 7.49 0.47
CA GLU A 210 -23.59 7.95 -0.87
C GLU A 210 -24.63 6.98 -1.45
N PHE A 211 -25.87 7.45 -1.63
CA PHE A 211 -26.98 6.63 -2.09
C PHE A 211 -27.07 6.56 -3.62
N TYR A 212 -26.52 7.57 -4.32
CA TYR A 212 -26.46 7.69 -5.78
C TYR A 212 -25.17 8.40 -6.21
N GLU A 213 -24.52 7.93 -7.27
CA GLU A 213 -23.26 8.53 -7.78
C GLU A 213 -23.49 10.00 -8.15
N GLY A 214 -22.83 10.92 -7.43
CA GLY A 214 -22.94 12.36 -7.67
C GLY A 214 -24.04 13.10 -6.90
N LEU A 215 -24.74 12.43 -5.97
CA LEU A 215 -25.55 13.10 -4.95
C LEU A 215 -24.75 13.31 -3.66
N ASP A 216 -25.18 14.27 -2.85
CA ASP A 216 -24.60 14.48 -1.54
C ASP A 216 -24.88 13.27 -0.62
N PRO A 217 -23.88 12.78 0.13
CA PRO A 217 -24.07 11.63 1.00
C PRO A 217 -24.98 12.01 2.18
N LEU A 218 -25.94 11.15 2.47
CA LEU A 218 -26.88 11.36 3.57
C LEU A 218 -26.40 10.67 4.85
N PRO A 219 -26.50 11.31 6.03
CA PRO A 219 -26.22 10.67 7.30
C PRO A 219 -27.06 9.41 7.51
N ALA A 220 -26.38 8.27 7.68
CA ALA A 220 -27.08 6.99 7.79
C ALA A 220 -26.54 6.15 8.94
N ILE A 221 -27.42 5.36 9.55
CA ILE A 221 -27.03 4.22 10.38
C ILE A 221 -27.01 3.01 9.48
N GLY A 222 -25.86 2.35 9.38
CA GLY A 222 -25.72 1.23 8.48
C GLY A 222 -24.67 0.25 8.95
N GLY A 223 -24.56 -0.82 8.19
CA GLY A 223 -23.53 -1.82 8.39
C GLY A 223 -23.53 -2.83 7.27
N PHE A 224 -22.54 -3.71 7.31
CA PHE A 224 -22.46 -4.84 6.43
C PHE A 224 -22.01 -6.09 7.16
N ILE A 225 -22.36 -7.22 6.56
CA ILE A 225 -21.81 -8.53 6.90
C ILE A 225 -21.17 -9.07 5.63
N GLU A 226 -19.90 -9.46 5.72
CA GLU A 226 -19.13 -10.08 4.65
C GLU A 226 -18.68 -11.46 5.10
N TRP A 227 -19.04 -12.49 4.33
CA TRP A 227 -18.38 -13.78 4.42
C TRP A 227 -17.33 -13.87 3.33
N ARG A 228 -16.10 -14.21 3.71
CA ARG A 228 -14.97 -14.34 2.80
C ARG A 228 -14.29 -15.69 2.93
N ASN A 229 -13.93 -16.27 1.80
CA ASN A 229 -13.05 -17.42 1.67
C ASN A 229 -11.84 -17.04 0.80
N ARG A 230 -10.66 -16.92 1.41
CA ARG A 230 -9.41 -16.48 0.78
C ARG A 230 -8.71 -17.52 -0.09
N SER A 231 -9.22 -18.74 -0.12
CA SER A 231 -8.66 -19.82 -0.93
C SER A 231 -9.75 -20.80 -1.30
N ILE A 232 -10.58 -20.41 -2.27
CA ILE A 232 -11.60 -21.30 -2.80
C ILE A 232 -10.93 -22.37 -3.70
N PHE A 233 -11.44 -23.59 -3.68
CA PHE A 233 -10.91 -24.74 -4.45
C PHE A 233 -9.41 -25.04 -4.22
N LYS A 234 -8.85 -24.68 -3.04
CA LYS A 234 -7.41 -24.77 -2.73
C LYS A 234 -6.53 -24.00 -3.73
N THR A 235 -7.07 -22.94 -4.33
CA THR A 235 -6.34 -22.03 -5.22
C THR A 235 -6.03 -20.72 -4.51
N SER A 236 -5.34 -19.80 -5.19
CA SER A 236 -5.15 -18.44 -4.69
C SER A 236 -6.32 -17.50 -4.96
N SER A 237 -7.48 -18.05 -5.33
CA SER A 237 -8.64 -17.26 -5.66
C SER A 237 -9.45 -16.99 -4.40
N ASN A 238 -9.86 -15.73 -4.21
CA ASN A 238 -10.71 -15.31 -3.13
C ASN A 238 -12.16 -15.30 -3.59
N PHE A 239 -13.06 -15.71 -2.72
CA PHE A 239 -14.51 -15.57 -2.91
C PHE A 239 -15.08 -14.81 -1.73
N SER A 240 -16.02 -13.90 -1.98
CA SER A 240 -16.72 -13.17 -0.93
C SER A 240 -18.19 -12.97 -1.28
N THR A 241 -19.01 -12.89 -0.25
CA THR A 241 -20.38 -12.38 -0.32
C THR A 241 -20.53 -11.31 0.74
N LYS A 242 -21.06 -10.15 0.36
CA LYS A 242 -21.22 -9.00 1.24
C LYS A 242 -22.65 -8.50 1.13
N PHE A 243 -23.32 -8.38 2.27
CA PHE A 243 -24.62 -7.75 2.39
C PHE A 243 -24.49 -6.46 3.20
N LEU A 244 -24.92 -5.35 2.63
CA LEU A 244 -24.93 -4.03 3.23
C LEU A 244 -26.37 -3.55 3.37
N ILE A 245 -26.65 -2.95 4.53
CA ILE A 245 -27.90 -2.27 4.83
C ILE A 245 -27.60 -0.89 5.42
N GLY A 246 -28.26 0.14 4.92
CA GLY A 246 -28.10 1.51 5.40
C GLY A 246 -29.45 2.21 5.52
N PHE A 247 -29.67 2.88 6.65
CA PHE A 247 -30.89 3.64 6.94
C PHE A 247 -30.55 5.13 7.08
N PRO A 248 -30.99 5.99 6.14
CA PRO A 248 -30.81 7.42 6.25
C PRO A 248 -31.66 8.00 7.38
N TRP A 249 -31.06 8.84 8.21
CA TRP A 249 -31.69 9.37 9.41
C TRP A 249 -32.90 10.27 9.08
N GLU A 250 -32.82 11.03 7.99
CA GLU A 250 -33.83 11.98 7.53
C GLU A 250 -35.15 11.32 7.13
N THR A 251 -35.14 10.01 6.84
CA THR A 251 -36.30 9.26 6.32
C THR A 251 -37.14 8.61 7.41
N ASN A 252 -36.87 8.91 8.69
CA ASN A 252 -37.45 8.16 9.82
C ASN A 252 -37.25 6.65 9.69
N PHE A 253 -36.14 6.22 9.08
CA PHE A 253 -35.76 4.81 8.88
C PHE A 253 -36.74 3.98 8.04
N SER A 254 -37.64 4.60 7.27
CA SER A 254 -38.70 3.86 6.56
C SER A 254 -38.20 3.11 5.33
N LEU A 255 -37.06 3.50 4.76
CA LEU A 255 -36.58 3.02 3.46
C LEU A 255 -35.09 2.72 3.49
N PRO A 256 -34.68 1.51 3.90
CA PRO A 256 -33.28 1.11 3.87
C PRO A 256 -32.76 0.94 2.46
N ARG A 257 -31.52 1.37 2.24
CA ARG A 257 -30.71 0.96 1.09
C ARG A 257 -30.15 -0.43 1.34
N LEU A 258 -30.40 -1.33 0.40
CA LEU A 258 -29.84 -2.68 0.39
C LEU A 258 -28.82 -2.80 -0.73
N ARG A 259 -27.68 -3.42 -0.44
CA ARG A 259 -26.70 -3.83 -1.44
C ARG A 259 -26.18 -5.22 -1.13
N TYR A 260 -26.06 -6.04 -2.16
CA TYR A 260 -25.51 -7.38 -2.08
C TYR A 260 -24.45 -7.56 -3.16
N ASP A 261 -23.23 -7.88 -2.75
CA ASP A 261 -22.09 -8.12 -3.64
C ASP A 261 -21.66 -9.59 -3.54
N ILE A 262 -21.41 -10.23 -4.69
CA ILE A 262 -20.68 -11.50 -4.79
C ILE A 262 -19.37 -11.22 -5.52
N GLY A 263 -18.24 -11.38 -4.85
CA GLY A 263 -16.91 -11.11 -5.39
C GLY A 263 -16.09 -12.38 -5.60
N PHE A 264 -15.36 -12.41 -6.72
CA PHE A 264 -14.34 -13.40 -7.03
C PHE A 264 -13.05 -12.71 -7.48
N ASP A 265 -11.97 -12.91 -6.74
CA ASP A 265 -10.67 -12.31 -7.04
C ASP A 265 -9.65 -13.39 -7.40
N THR A 266 -8.88 -13.17 -8.46
CA THR A 266 -7.75 -14.03 -8.82
C THR A 266 -6.59 -13.22 -9.40
N ASN A 267 -5.37 -13.63 -9.08
CA ASN A 267 -4.16 -13.03 -9.66
C ASN A 267 -3.73 -13.69 -10.97
N TRP A 268 -4.24 -14.88 -11.28
CA TRP A 268 -3.86 -15.65 -12.46
C TRP A 268 -5.09 -16.04 -13.27
N ILE A 269 -5.05 -15.74 -14.56
CA ILE A 269 -6.06 -16.11 -15.54
C ILE A 269 -5.33 -16.74 -16.72
N LEU A 270 -5.71 -17.96 -17.09
CA LEU A 270 -5.14 -18.69 -18.24
C LEU A 270 -3.59 -18.77 -18.21
N GLY A 271 -3.00 -18.88 -17.01
CA GLY A 271 -1.55 -18.94 -16.83
C GLY A 271 -0.81 -17.60 -16.92
N ILE A 272 -1.52 -16.49 -17.14
CA ILE A 272 -0.97 -15.13 -17.11
C ILE A 272 -1.33 -14.48 -15.78
N ARG A 273 -0.35 -13.81 -15.17
CA ARG A 273 -0.60 -13.04 -13.94
C ARG A 273 -1.26 -11.71 -14.29
N TRP A 274 -2.57 -11.66 -14.14
CA TRP A 274 -3.41 -10.48 -14.39
C TRP A 274 -4.40 -10.33 -13.23
N PRO A 275 -4.06 -9.57 -12.17
CA PRO A 275 -4.93 -9.39 -11.01
C PRO A 275 -6.29 -8.86 -11.43
N THR A 276 -7.30 -9.69 -11.22
CA THR A 276 -8.66 -9.47 -11.69
C THR A 276 -9.61 -9.73 -10.54
N LYS A 277 -10.51 -8.77 -10.33
CA LYS A 277 -11.65 -8.87 -9.44
C LYS A 277 -12.90 -8.85 -10.29
N ILE A 278 -13.76 -9.82 -10.09
CA ILE A 278 -15.07 -9.91 -10.72
C ILE A 278 -16.10 -9.85 -9.62
N SER A 279 -16.94 -8.83 -9.62
CA SER A 279 -18.01 -8.68 -8.66
C SER A 279 -19.35 -8.59 -9.38
N SER A 280 -20.29 -9.41 -8.96
CA SER A 280 -21.70 -9.18 -9.24
C SER A 280 -22.29 -8.39 -8.09
N PHE A 281 -23.14 -7.42 -8.41
CA PHE A 281 -23.83 -6.63 -7.39
C PHE A 281 -25.30 -6.50 -7.72
N TYR A 282 -26.11 -6.37 -6.67
CA TYR A 282 -27.49 -5.96 -6.69
C TYR A 282 -27.67 -4.89 -5.62
N GLU A 283 -28.22 -3.74 -5.97
CA GLU A 283 -28.51 -2.67 -5.03
C GLU A 283 -29.82 -1.96 -5.36
N THR A 284 -30.41 -1.38 -4.33
CA THR A 284 -31.60 -0.52 -4.43
C THR A 284 -31.13 0.93 -4.35
N LEU A 285 -31.35 1.69 -5.41
CA LEU A 285 -31.12 3.12 -5.45
C LEU A 285 -32.42 3.81 -5.06
N ILE A 286 -32.35 4.68 -4.07
CA ILE A 286 -33.50 5.44 -3.58
C ILE A 286 -33.10 6.90 -3.59
N ASN A 287 -33.88 7.73 -4.29
CA ASN A 287 -33.71 9.17 -4.23
C ASN A 287 -34.57 9.74 -3.10
N TYR A 288 -33.93 10.30 -2.08
CA TYR A 288 -34.62 10.81 -0.89
C TYR A 288 -34.93 12.31 -0.96
N ASP A 289 -34.43 13.01 -1.97
CA ASP A 289 -34.58 14.47 -2.11
C ASP A 289 -35.83 14.88 -2.93
N GLN A 290 -36.58 13.92 -3.46
CA GLN A 290 -37.76 14.17 -4.30
C GLN A 290 -39.07 14.02 -3.52
N GLU A 291 -40.10 14.82 -3.88
CA GLU A 291 -41.45 14.72 -3.31
C GLU A 291 -42.09 13.34 -3.57
N THR A 292 -41.67 12.66 -4.63
CA THR A 292 -41.96 11.26 -4.93
C THR A 292 -40.72 10.42 -4.68
N ILE A 293 -40.86 9.37 -3.87
CA ILE A 293 -39.78 8.43 -3.58
C ILE A 293 -39.66 7.48 -4.78
N ASP A 294 -38.62 7.67 -5.58
CA ASP A 294 -38.30 6.78 -6.69
C ASP A 294 -37.31 5.71 -6.25
N GLN A 295 -37.70 4.45 -6.41
CA GLN A 295 -36.86 3.28 -6.13
C GLN A 295 -36.47 2.59 -7.44
N VAL A 296 -35.17 2.61 -7.73
CA VAL A 296 -34.60 1.96 -8.91
C VAL A 296 -33.74 0.79 -8.47
N GLU A 297 -34.02 -0.39 -9.01
CA GLU A 297 -33.16 -1.55 -8.82
C GLU A 297 -32.00 -1.50 -9.81
N ARG A 298 -30.78 -1.64 -9.30
CA ARG A 298 -29.54 -1.69 -10.09
C ARG A 298 -28.84 -3.00 -9.84
N TYR A 299 -28.50 -3.71 -10.90
CA TYR A 299 -27.67 -4.89 -10.80
C TYR A 299 -26.69 -4.98 -11.95
N GLY A 300 -25.58 -5.65 -11.72
CA GLY A 300 -24.52 -5.66 -12.71
C GLY A 300 -23.39 -6.62 -12.42
N LEU A 301 -22.43 -6.57 -13.33
CA LEU A 301 -21.14 -7.23 -13.27
C LEU A 301 -20.08 -6.16 -13.43
N GLU A 302 -19.15 -6.13 -12.49
CA GLU A 302 -17.95 -5.31 -12.55
C GLU A 302 -16.74 -6.24 -12.66
N MET A 303 -15.86 -5.95 -13.61
CA MET A 303 -14.55 -6.55 -13.74
C MET A 303 -13.49 -5.45 -13.58
N SER A 304 -12.75 -5.49 -12.48
CA SER A 304 -11.62 -4.59 -12.23
C SER A 304 -10.31 -5.35 -12.33
N GLN A 305 -9.39 -4.81 -13.12
CA GLN A 305 -8.06 -5.35 -13.33
C GLN A 305 -7.02 -4.31 -12.96
N SER A 306 -6.05 -4.68 -12.12
CA SER A 306 -5.06 -3.71 -11.62
C SER A 306 -3.66 -4.30 -11.59
N ILE A 307 -2.70 -3.58 -12.17
CA ILE A 307 -1.30 -3.95 -12.20
C ILE A 307 -0.50 -2.86 -11.51
N MET A 308 0.16 -3.23 -10.41
CA MET A 308 1.09 -2.36 -9.69
C MET A 308 2.41 -2.28 -10.45
N ILE A 309 2.83 -1.07 -10.79
CA ILE A 309 4.13 -0.78 -11.42
C ILE A 309 5.20 -0.67 -10.32
N ASP A 310 4.88 0.05 -9.25
CA ASP A 310 5.66 0.15 -8.03
C ASP A 310 4.75 0.04 -6.81
N GLU A 311 5.13 0.56 -5.64
CA GLU A 311 4.31 0.46 -4.43
C GLU A 311 3.11 1.42 -4.42
N ARG A 312 3.11 2.44 -5.28
CA ARG A 312 2.10 3.51 -5.29
C ARG A 312 1.53 3.80 -6.68
N SER A 313 2.22 3.37 -7.73
CA SER A 313 1.85 3.58 -9.12
C SER A 313 1.21 2.32 -9.68
N TYR A 314 0.11 2.48 -10.41
CA TYR A 314 -0.65 1.38 -10.95
C TYR A 314 -1.35 1.75 -12.25
N LEU A 315 -1.64 0.72 -13.04
CA LEU A 315 -2.55 0.78 -14.16
C LEU A 315 -3.80 0.00 -13.78
N GLN A 316 -4.97 0.60 -13.97
CA GLN A 316 -6.25 -0.03 -13.69
C GLN A 316 -7.16 0.03 -14.92
N ASN A 317 -7.84 -1.09 -15.18
CA ASN A 317 -8.98 -1.16 -16.06
C ASN A 317 -10.20 -1.56 -15.23
N VAL A 318 -11.34 -0.91 -15.47
CA VAL A 318 -12.62 -1.30 -14.87
C VAL A 318 -13.65 -1.38 -15.99
N THR A 319 -14.30 -2.53 -16.12
CA THR A 319 -15.41 -2.73 -17.04
C THR A 319 -16.65 -3.00 -16.21
N VAL A 320 -17.73 -2.26 -16.45
CA VAL A 320 -19.01 -2.45 -15.75
C VAL A 320 -20.08 -2.69 -16.78
N TRP A 321 -20.88 -3.73 -16.57
CA TRP A 321 -22.18 -3.90 -17.20
C TRP A 321 -23.23 -3.83 -16.12
N GLU A 322 -24.26 -3.01 -16.33
CA GLU A 322 -25.30 -2.77 -15.33
C GLU A 322 -26.65 -2.60 -16.01
N ASN A 323 -27.70 -3.01 -15.31
CA ASN A 323 -29.08 -2.80 -15.71
C ASN A 323 -29.82 -2.08 -14.61
N PHE A 324 -30.69 -1.17 -15.02
CA PHE A 324 -31.56 -0.39 -14.15
C PHE A 324 -33.02 -0.77 -14.45
N SER A 325 -33.78 -1.06 -13.41
CA SER A 325 -35.21 -1.34 -13.50
C SER A 325 -35.95 -0.47 -12.51
N ASP A 326 -36.80 0.40 -13.02
CA ASP A 326 -37.79 1.11 -12.24
C ASP A 326 -39.05 0.24 -12.10
N ASN A 327 -39.44 -0.03 -10.85
CA ASN A 327 -40.63 -0.82 -10.50
C ASN A 327 -41.81 0.05 -10.03
N ASN A 328 -41.72 1.39 -10.10
CA ASN A 328 -42.83 2.25 -9.74
C ASN A 328 -44.04 2.02 -10.66
N ILE A 329 -45.16 1.63 -10.05
CA ILE A 329 -46.49 1.59 -10.65
C ILE A 329 -47.16 2.89 -10.22
N ASP A 330 -47.30 3.85 -11.12
CA ASP A 330 -48.03 5.09 -10.84
C ASP A 330 -49.53 4.79 -10.61
N TYR A 331 -49.91 4.64 -9.35
CA TYR A 331 -51.32 4.67 -8.91
C TYR A 331 -51.73 6.11 -8.61
N ASN A 332 -51.83 6.96 -9.64
CA ASN A 332 -52.82 8.05 -9.73
C ASN A 332 -52.44 9.07 -10.82
N SER A 333 -53.15 9.01 -11.93
CA SER A 333 -53.62 10.24 -12.59
C SER A 333 -54.89 9.93 -13.39
N LEU A 334 -56.01 9.77 -12.68
CA LEU A 334 -57.34 9.82 -13.30
C LEU A 334 -57.66 11.28 -13.64
N THR A 335 -57.27 11.72 -14.83
CA THR A 335 -57.89 12.90 -15.46
C THR A 335 -59.10 12.43 -16.25
N ILE A 336 -60.30 12.75 -15.74
CA ILE A 336 -61.53 12.63 -16.52
C ILE A 336 -61.52 13.81 -17.50
N ASN A 337 -61.18 13.54 -18.76
CA ASN A 337 -61.51 14.42 -19.86
C ASN A 337 -62.62 13.77 -20.68
N ASP A 338 -63.73 14.48 -20.84
CA ASP A 338 -64.73 14.17 -21.85
C ASP A 338 -64.07 14.18 -23.23
N SER A 339 -64.45 13.20 -24.05
CA SER A 339 -63.95 12.84 -25.39
C SER A 339 -62.70 11.95 -25.43
N LEU A 340 -62.91 10.78 -26.05
CA LEU A 340 -61.95 9.70 -26.27
C LEU A 340 -60.75 10.19 -27.09
N ASP A 341 -59.59 10.27 -26.45
CA ASP A 341 -58.33 9.71 -26.96
C ASP A 341 -57.30 9.72 -25.83
N ILE A 342 -57.02 8.52 -25.30
CA ILE A 342 -56.13 8.29 -24.16
C ILE A 342 -54.72 8.08 -24.71
N THR A 343 -53.87 9.10 -24.67
CA THR A 343 -52.41 8.93 -24.83
C THR A 343 -51.76 8.91 -23.45
N GLN A 344 -51.44 7.71 -22.97
CA GLN A 344 -50.61 7.52 -21.78
C GLN A 344 -49.15 7.77 -22.15
N ASN A 345 -48.58 8.90 -21.72
CA ASN A 345 -47.12 9.09 -21.70
C ASN A 345 -46.60 8.77 -20.30
N THR A 346 -46.36 7.50 -20.03
CA THR A 346 -45.62 7.02 -18.85
C THR A 346 -44.20 6.66 -19.28
N SER A 347 -43.21 7.50 -18.99
CA SER A 347 -41.80 7.17 -19.22
C SER A 347 -41.21 6.44 -18.02
N SER A 348 -41.74 5.26 -17.70
CA SER A 348 -41.06 4.33 -16.76
C SER A 348 -39.77 3.86 -17.41
N VAL A 349 -38.62 4.04 -16.75
CA VAL A 349 -37.33 3.56 -17.24
C VAL A 349 -37.23 2.06 -16.95
N LYS A 350 -37.79 1.25 -17.84
CA LYS A 350 -37.69 -0.22 -17.75
C LYS A 350 -36.49 -0.72 -18.54
N ASN A 351 -35.64 -1.49 -17.87
CA ASN A 351 -34.51 -2.23 -18.48
C ASN A 351 -33.50 -1.35 -19.21
N LEU A 352 -33.06 -0.27 -18.57
CA LEU A 352 -31.99 0.55 -19.09
C LEU A 352 -30.66 -0.12 -18.82
N GLN A 353 -30.01 -0.63 -19.88
CA GLN A 353 -28.72 -1.30 -19.79
C GLN A 353 -27.59 -0.34 -20.11
N GLN A 354 -26.62 -0.24 -19.22
CA GLN A 354 -25.44 0.58 -19.41
C GLN A 354 -24.17 -0.28 -19.38
N ARG A 355 -23.21 0.13 -20.18
CA ARG A 355 -21.86 -0.42 -20.19
C ARG A 355 -20.88 0.71 -20.00
N SER A 356 -19.94 0.53 -19.07
CA SER A 356 -18.84 1.46 -18.91
C SER A 356 -17.49 0.76 -18.99
N LEU A 357 -16.53 1.47 -19.56
CA LEU A 357 -15.15 1.07 -19.64
C LEU A 357 -14.31 2.23 -19.14
N SER A 358 -13.57 1.97 -18.07
CA SER A 358 -12.69 2.93 -17.43
C SER A 358 -11.24 2.46 -17.49
N PHE A 359 -10.34 3.40 -17.75
CA PHE A 359 -8.90 3.21 -17.65
C PHE A 359 -8.35 4.28 -16.73
N ARG A 360 -7.53 3.86 -15.77
CA ARG A 360 -6.79 4.77 -14.90
C ARG A 360 -5.30 4.46 -14.97
N PHE A 361 -4.50 5.48 -15.27
CA PHE A 361 -3.06 5.42 -15.16
C PHE A 361 -2.63 6.35 -14.04
N HIS A 362 -2.18 5.77 -12.94
CA HIS A 362 -1.79 6.49 -11.74
C HIS A 362 -0.29 6.31 -11.48
N LEU A 363 0.46 7.40 -11.46
CA LEU A 363 1.91 7.42 -11.29
C LEU A 363 2.29 8.36 -10.16
N ASP A 364 2.67 7.79 -9.02
CA ASP A 364 3.07 8.55 -7.82
C ASP A 364 4.57 8.37 -7.52
N LYS A 365 5.33 9.44 -7.78
CA LYS A 365 6.77 9.55 -7.49
C LYS A 365 7.08 10.60 -6.42
N LYS A 366 6.09 11.00 -5.61
CA LYS A 366 6.30 11.92 -4.48
C LYS A 366 7.23 11.30 -3.42
N ASN A 367 7.99 12.11 -2.71
CA ASN A 367 8.84 11.60 -1.63
C ASN A 367 8.04 11.18 -0.38
N ASP A 368 6.92 11.86 -0.10
CA ASP A 368 6.01 11.58 1.00
C ASP A 368 4.56 11.62 0.48
N PRO A 369 3.72 10.63 0.80
CA PRO A 369 2.34 10.57 0.30
C PRO A 369 1.41 11.60 0.96
N LEU A 370 1.65 11.97 2.22
CA LEU A 370 0.81 12.87 3.01
C LEU A 370 1.28 14.32 2.91
N PHE A 371 2.58 14.55 3.00
CA PHE A 371 3.21 15.87 3.00
C PHE A 371 4.35 15.96 1.98
N PRO A 372 4.04 15.89 0.67
CA PRO A 372 5.05 15.88 -0.37
C PRO A 372 5.87 17.18 -0.40
N LYS A 373 7.20 17.04 -0.42
CA LYS A 373 8.14 18.17 -0.60
C LYS A 373 8.88 18.12 -1.93
N LYS A 374 8.97 16.94 -2.56
CA LYS A 374 9.65 16.69 -3.83
C LYS A 374 8.92 15.59 -4.61
N GLY A 375 9.05 15.60 -5.94
CA GLY A 375 8.46 14.59 -6.83
C GLY A 375 7.22 15.09 -7.54
N TYR A 376 6.47 14.17 -8.16
CA TYR A 376 5.28 14.48 -8.95
C TYR A 376 4.24 13.36 -8.82
N LEU A 377 2.98 13.73 -9.07
CA LEU A 377 1.84 12.83 -9.20
C LEU A 377 1.21 13.08 -10.57
N PHE A 378 0.98 12.01 -11.31
CA PHE A 378 0.27 12.06 -12.58
C PHE A 378 -0.85 11.03 -12.56
N ASP A 379 -2.07 11.46 -12.80
CA ASP A 379 -3.26 10.62 -12.77
C ASP A 379 -4.12 10.92 -14.00
N ILE A 380 -4.19 9.95 -14.91
CA ILE A 380 -5.11 9.99 -16.05
C ILE A 380 -6.25 9.06 -15.73
N TYR A 381 -7.47 9.57 -15.83
CA TYR A 381 -8.68 8.79 -15.77
C TYR A 381 -9.51 9.01 -17.03
N PHE A 382 -9.81 7.93 -17.74
CA PHE A 382 -10.72 7.92 -18.88
C PHE A 382 -11.87 6.98 -18.57
N LYS A 383 -13.11 7.47 -18.65
CA LYS A 383 -14.34 6.66 -18.53
C LYS A 383 -15.17 6.90 -19.79
N SER A 384 -15.50 5.83 -20.48
CA SER A 384 -16.49 5.81 -21.54
C SER A 384 -17.70 5.06 -21.03
N THR A 385 -18.90 5.57 -21.27
CA THR A 385 -20.15 4.99 -20.81
C THR A 385 -21.20 5.13 -21.89
N GLY A 386 -21.96 4.07 -22.14
CA GLY A 386 -23.00 4.08 -23.16
C GLY A 386 -23.93 2.87 -23.11
N TYR A 387 -24.99 2.96 -23.89
CA TYR A 387 -26.08 1.97 -23.93
C TYR A 387 -25.87 0.86 -24.99
N PHE A 388 -24.86 1.01 -25.88
CA PHE A 388 -24.64 0.15 -27.06
C PHE A 388 -23.17 -0.28 -27.28
N LEU A 389 -22.34 -0.33 -26.22
CA LEU A 389 -20.93 -0.73 -26.36
C LEU A 389 -20.72 -2.24 -26.51
#